data_AF-A0A0H3DDM1-F1
#
_entry.id   AF-A0A0H3DDM1-F1
#
_cell.length_a   1.000
_cell.length_b   1.000
_cell.length_c   1.000
_cell.angle_alpha   90.00
_cell.angle_beta   90.00
_cell.angle_gamma   90.00
#
_symmetry.space_group_name_H-M   'P 1'
#
loop_
_entity.id
_entity.type
_entity.pdbx_description
1 polymer ?
#
loop_
_entity_poly.entity_id
_entity_poly.type
_entity_poly.pdbx_seq_one_letter_code
_entity_poly.pdbx_strand_id
1 'polypeptide(L)'
;MDELPETTDEPLGSGQYRYIGTHAWWTAMFGGPKKRYAYLAEHVLQLWVPADPAQDWLLDRRTTGARVWLSGTEEQAAADGFGTEAHWPTGRWQAPYGNFYAGEGQPPGPVPGSWQTPNTEFLAGVPRDPRLLYDRLRRDSPERSGYHGPFTYAADLLRSGLVPSDLRAALYGALLLAPEVTFVRESADVRGEPAAAFVVEPAGRREELFVDPLTGRFLGERSTLTEPAGGIAAGTVTRSTAVRSAVAEALGAPPR
;
A
#
# COMPACT_ATOMS: atom_id res chain seq x y z
N MET A 1 1.98 24.06 17.19
CA MET A 1 0.96 23.24 16.51
C MET A 1 1.58 22.94 15.17
N ASP A 2 2.11 21.73 15.01
CA ASP A 2 2.88 21.39 13.81
C ASP A 2 1.92 21.22 12.62
N GLU A 3 2.26 21.90 11.54
CA GLU A 3 1.44 22.02 10.34
C GLU A 3 1.55 20.76 9.46
N LEU A 4 0.40 20.24 9.02
CA LEU A 4 0.30 19.10 8.10
C LEU A 4 0.91 19.44 6.73
N PRO A 5 1.35 18.45 5.94
CA PRO A 5 1.81 18.69 4.57
C PRO A 5 0.68 19.27 3.71
N GLU A 6 1.02 20.17 2.80
CA GLU A 6 0.11 20.59 1.73
C GLU A 6 -0.23 19.38 0.85
N THR A 7 -1.45 19.32 0.31
CA THR A 7 -1.90 18.21 -0.54
C THR A 7 -2.29 18.71 -1.92
N THR A 8 -1.65 18.20 -2.97
CA THR A 8 -1.94 18.59 -4.36
C THR A 8 -1.92 17.40 -5.32
N ASP A 9 -2.74 17.47 -6.37
CA ASP A 9 -2.76 16.52 -7.48
C ASP A 9 -2.45 17.22 -8.79
N GLU A 10 -1.64 16.59 -9.62
CA GLU A 10 -1.44 17.04 -10.99
C GLU A 10 -2.68 16.67 -11.82
N PRO A 11 -3.35 17.58 -12.54
CA PRO A 11 -4.53 17.21 -13.31
C PRO A 11 -4.17 16.30 -14.49
N LEU A 12 -5.09 15.41 -14.87
CA LEU A 12 -4.98 14.65 -16.11
C LEU A 12 -5.61 15.43 -17.26
N GLY A 13 -4.90 15.53 -18.38
CA GLY A 13 -5.41 15.95 -19.67
C GLY A 13 -6.16 14.83 -20.40
N SER A 14 -6.75 15.17 -21.54
CA SER A 14 -7.50 14.21 -22.37
C SER A 14 -6.59 13.06 -22.85
N GLY A 15 -7.05 11.82 -22.68
CA GLY A 15 -6.31 10.61 -23.07
C GLY A 15 -5.14 10.23 -22.18
N GLN A 16 -4.80 11.06 -21.18
CA GLN A 16 -3.74 10.77 -20.22
C GLN A 16 -4.21 9.83 -19.11
N TYR A 17 -3.24 9.18 -18.50
CA TYR A 17 -3.43 8.23 -17.41
C TYR A 17 -2.62 8.68 -16.19
N ARG A 18 -3.20 8.49 -15.02
CA ARG A 18 -2.44 8.50 -13.78
C ARG A 18 -1.64 7.21 -13.72
N TYR A 19 -0.33 7.34 -13.71
CA TYR A 19 0.58 6.24 -13.47
C TYR A 19 0.88 6.12 -11.97
N ILE A 20 0.82 4.88 -11.45
CA ILE A 20 1.24 4.53 -10.10
C ILE A 20 2.22 3.37 -10.21
N GLY A 21 3.47 3.62 -9.83
CA GLY A 21 4.51 2.60 -9.75
C GLY A 21 4.78 2.24 -8.29
N THR A 22 4.67 0.96 -7.95
CA THR A 22 4.99 0.46 -6.61
C THR A 22 6.14 -0.53 -6.71
N HIS A 23 7.26 -0.17 -6.11
CA HIS A 23 8.34 -1.10 -5.81
C HIS A 23 8.12 -1.63 -4.40
N ALA A 24 8.14 -2.95 -4.21
CA ALA A 24 7.79 -3.53 -2.93
C ALA A 24 8.67 -4.71 -2.55
N TRP A 25 8.92 -4.85 -1.26
CA TRP A 25 9.48 -6.03 -0.65
C TRP A 25 8.43 -6.65 0.27
N TRP A 26 7.92 -7.82 -0.09
CA TRP A 26 6.89 -8.52 0.68
C TRP A 26 7.40 -9.84 1.23
N THR A 27 7.07 -10.11 2.49
CA THR A 27 7.48 -11.36 3.14
C THR A 27 6.68 -12.55 2.59
N ALA A 28 7.40 -13.55 2.10
CA ALA A 28 6.93 -14.92 2.05
C ALA A 28 7.33 -15.63 3.36
N MET A 29 6.41 -16.39 3.95
CA MET A 29 6.69 -17.21 5.12
C MET A 29 6.08 -18.60 4.95
N PHE A 30 6.86 -19.64 5.25
CA PHE A 30 6.47 -21.04 5.10
C PHE A 30 7.27 -21.91 6.09
N GLY A 31 6.97 -23.21 6.14
CA GLY A 31 7.60 -24.14 7.07
C GLY A 31 6.59 -24.89 7.93
N GLY A 32 7.08 -25.47 9.02
CA GLY A 32 6.28 -26.28 9.96
C GLY A 32 6.21 -25.68 11.38
N PRO A 33 5.56 -26.37 12.32
CA PRO A 33 5.40 -25.90 13.70
C PRO A 33 6.72 -25.61 14.42
N LYS A 34 7.79 -26.37 14.09
CA LYS A 34 9.09 -26.30 14.76
C LYS A 34 10.07 -25.33 14.10
N LYS A 35 9.89 -25.02 12.82
CA LYS A 35 10.84 -24.23 12.03
C LYS A 35 10.12 -23.50 10.93
N ARG A 36 10.35 -22.18 10.87
CA ARG A 36 9.79 -21.30 9.86
C ARG A 36 10.89 -20.62 9.07
N TYR A 37 10.62 -20.50 7.79
CA TYR A 37 11.43 -19.84 6.80
C TYR A 37 10.73 -18.59 6.35
N ALA A 38 11.50 -17.52 6.16
CA ALA A 38 10.97 -16.29 5.65
C ALA A 38 11.99 -15.58 4.78
N TYR A 39 11.51 -14.98 3.69
CA TYR A 39 12.29 -14.10 2.85
C TYR A 39 11.43 -12.95 2.33
N LEU A 40 12.03 -11.79 2.10
CA LEU A 40 11.44 -10.71 1.33
C LEU A 40 11.60 -11.03 -0.16
N ALA A 41 10.51 -10.99 -0.91
CA ALA A 41 10.51 -11.04 -2.37
C ALA A 41 10.37 -9.62 -2.92
N GLU A 42 11.15 -9.28 -3.94
CA GLU A 42 11.02 -7.99 -4.63
C GLU A 42 9.94 -8.06 -5.71
N HIS A 43 9.06 -7.06 -5.69
CA HIS A 43 7.94 -6.88 -6.60
C HIS A 43 7.99 -5.53 -7.28
N VAL A 44 7.51 -5.50 -8.52
CA VAL A 44 7.21 -4.28 -9.26
C VAL A 44 5.77 -4.35 -9.72
N LEU A 45 4.99 -3.34 -9.34
CA LEU A 45 3.62 -3.15 -9.77
C LEU A 45 3.52 -1.83 -10.51
N GLN A 46 2.80 -1.82 -11.61
CA GLN A 46 2.56 -0.64 -12.41
C GLN A 46 1.07 -0.58 -12.75
N LEU A 47 0.44 0.53 -12.41
CA LEU A 47 -0.97 0.76 -12.63
C LEU A 47 -1.14 2.04 -13.45
N TRP A 48 -1.95 1.95 -14.49
CA TRP A 48 -2.40 3.09 -15.29
C TRP A 48 -3.90 3.26 -15.08
N VAL A 49 -4.27 4.41 -14.55
CA VAL A 49 -5.63 4.75 -14.16
C VAL A 49 -6.14 5.86 -15.08
N PRO A 50 -7.21 5.64 -15.87
CA PRO A 50 -7.82 6.67 -16.69
C PRO A 50 -8.55 7.72 -15.82
N ALA A 51 -8.78 8.91 -16.39
CA ALA A 51 -9.61 9.93 -15.76
C ALA A 51 -11.09 9.50 -15.65
N ASP A 52 -11.59 8.81 -16.67
CA ASP A 52 -12.91 8.18 -16.66
C ASP A 52 -12.75 6.71 -16.21
N PRO A 53 -13.28 6.32 -15.03
CA PRO A 53 -13.10 4.98 -14.51
C PRO A 53 -13.72 3.90 -15.40
N ALA A 54 -14.67 4.23 -16.29
CA ALA A 54 -15.28 3.27 -17.21
C ALA A 54 -14.35 2.87 -18.38
N GLN A 55 -13.28 3.63 -18.63
CA GLN A 55 -12.27 3.27 -19.63
C GLN A 55 -11.35 2.17 -19.11
N ASP A 56 -10.54 1.59 -20.00
CA ASP A 56 -9.61 0.54 -19.65
C ASP A 56 -8.50 1.02 -18.73
N TRP A 57 -8.32 0.30 -17.63
CA TRP A 57 -7.16 0.41 -16.77
C TRP A 57 -6.14 -0.65 -17.19
N LEU A 58 -4.88 -0.46 -16.83
CA LEU A 58 -3.85 -1.48 -17.00
C LEU A 58 -3.13 -1.72 -15.68
N LEU A 59 -3.03 -2.97 -15.28
CA LEU A 59 -2.23 -3.43 -14.15
C LEU A 59 -1.19 -4.43 -14.63
N ASP A 60 0.08 -4.11 -14.41
CA ASP A 60 1.21 -5.00 -14.64
C ASP A 60 1.86 -5.32 -13.30
N ARG A 61 1.99 -6.61 -12.96
CA ARG A 61 2.58 -7.09 -11.72
C ARG A 61 3.60 -8.16 -12.01
N ARG A 62 4.79 -8.00 -11.45
CA ARG A 62 5.85 -9.01 -11.54
C ARG A 62 6.65 -9.11 -10.25
N THR A 63 7.23 -10.29 -10.02
CA THR A 63 8.39 -10.46 -9.15
C THR A 63 9.65 -10.24 -9.96
N THR A 64 10.74 -9.77 -9.34
CA THR A 64 12.04 -9.63 -10.03
C THR A 64 12.91 -10.88 -9.92
N GLY A 65 12.56 -11.78 -8.99
CA GLY A 65 13.39 -12.92 -8.61
C GLY A 65 14.35 -12.60 -7.46
N ALA A 66 14.58 -11.34 -7.11
CA ALA A 66 15.41 -10.98 -5.98
C ALA A 66 14.75 -11.38 -4.64
N ARG A 67 15.56 -11.95 -3.74
CA ARG A 67 15.13 -12.43 -2.42
C ARG A 67 16.13 -12.00 -1.36
N VAL A 68 15.62 -11.64 -0.18
CA VAL A 68 16.43 -11.41 1.04
C VAL A 68 15.87 -12.29 2.15
N TRP A 69 16.66 -13.28 2.58
CA TRP A 69 16.24 -14.20 3.64
C TRP A 69 16.24 -13.52 5.00
N LEU A 70 15.11 -13.63 5.71
CA LEU A 70 14.88 -13.07 7.05
C LEU A 70 15.02 -14.13 8.15
N SER A 71 14.75 -15.39 7.81
CA SER A 71 14.91 -16.55 8.69
C SER A 71 15.27 -17.78 7.87
N GLY A 72 16.38 -18.41 8.24
CA GLY A 72 16.96 -19.56 7.53
C GLY A 72 17.54 -19.19 6.16
N THR A 73 17.78 -20.21 5.33
CA THR A 73 18.24 -20.06 3.93
C THR A 73 17.46 -20.96 2.98
N GLU A 74 17.67 -20.76 1.68
CA GLU A 74 17.09 -21.61 0.63
C GLU A 74 17.54 -23.06 0.75
N GLU A 75 18.83 -23.28 1.00
CA GLU A 75 19.43 -24.61 1.13
C GLU A 75 18.87 -25.34 2.34
N GLN A 76 18.67 -24.63 3.46
CA GLN A 76 18.08 -25.20 4.66
C GLN A 76 16.60 -25.56 4.44
N ALA A 77 15.85 -24.68 3.78
CA ALA A 77 14.46 -24.95 3.44
C ALA A 77 14.30 -26.19 2.55
N ALA A 78 15.15 -26.30 1.52
CA ALA A 78 15.16 -27.44 0.61
C ALA A 78 15.58 -28.74 1.32
N ALA A 79 16.61 -28.69 2.17
CA ALA A 79 17.06 -29.84 2.96
C ALA A 79 15.97 -30.34 3.93
N ASP A 80 15.13 -29.44 4.43
CA ASP A 80 13.98 -29.76 5.27
C ASP A 80 12.72 -30.13 4.46
N GLY A 81 12.81 -30.19 3.12
CA GLY A 81 11.74 -30.62 2.23
C GLY A 81 10.68 -29.56 1.90
N PHE A 82 10.96 -28.28 2.14
CA PHE A 82 10.05 -27.18 1.81
C PHE A 82 10.36 -26.57 0.43
N GLY A 83 9.32 -26.39 -0.39
CA GLY A 83 9.40 -25.54 -1.58
C GLY A 83 9.53 -24.07 -1.20
N THR A 84 10.40 -23.34 -1.90
CA THR A 84 10.69 -21.92 -1.61
C THR A 84 9.90 -20.94 -2.48
N GLU A 85 9.11 -21.43 -3.43
CA GLU A 85 8.31 -20.57 -4.31
C GLU A 85 7.00 -20.14 -3.66
N ALA A 86 6.96 -18.87 -3.24
CA ALA A 86 5.71 -18.21 -2.92
C ALA A 86 4.91 -17.88 -4.18
N HIS A 87 3.64 -18.25 -4.18
CA HIS A 87 2.72 -17.96 -5.28
C HIS A 87 2.18 -16.54 -5.13
N TRP A 88 2.58 -15.68 -6.06
CA TRP A 88 2.10 -14.30 -6.14
C TRP A 88 1.35 -14.10 -7.46
N PRO A 89 0.25 -13.34 -7.48
CA PRO A 89 -0.38 -12.98 -8.73
C PRO A 89 0.54 -12.07 -9.53
N THR A 90 1.16 -12.64 -10.56
CA THR A 90 1.96 -11.95 -11.58
C THR A 90 1.26 -12.03 -12.92
N GLY A 91 1.34 -10.98 -13.70
CA GLY A 91 0.65 -10.89 -14.98
C GLY A 91 0.36 -9.46 -15.37
N ARG A 92 -0.28 -9.33 -16.52
CA ARG A 92 -0.69 -8.05 -17.09
C ARG A 92 -2.17 -8.14 -17.43
N TRP A 93 -2.96 -7.27 -16.84
CA TRP A 93 -4.41 -7.27 -16.96
C TRP A 93 -4.90 -5.91 -17.41
N GLN A 94 -5.84 -5.93 -18.34
CA GLN A 94 -6.54 -4.76 -18.82
C GLN A 94 -8.03 -4.97 -18.61
N ALA A 95 -8.67 -4.02 -17.93
CA ALA A 95 -10.10 -4.09 -17.66
C ALA A 95 -10.65 -2.69 -17.38
N PRO A 96 -11.89 -2.39 -17.81
CA PRO A 96 -12.57 -1.18 -17.36
C PRO A 96 -12.85 -1.26 -15.85
N TYR A 97 -12.98 -0.08 -15.22
CA TYR A 97 -13.21 0.06 -13.77
C TYR A 97 -12.10 -0.54 -12.89
N GLY A 98 -10.93 -0.89 -13.46
CA GLY A 98 -9.88 -1.58 -12.73
C GLY A 98 -10.28 -2.97 -12.23
N ASN A 99 -11.34 -3.58 -12.79
CA ASN A 99 -11.86 -4.88 -12.36
C ASN A 99 -11.06 -6.05 -12.97
N PHE A 100 -9.77 -6.14 -12.63
CA PHE A 100 -8.82 -7.08 -13.24
C PHE A 100 -9.08 -8.56 -12.94
N TYR A 101 -9.90 -8.86 -11.93
CA TYR A 101 -10.12 -10.21 -11.41
C TYR A 101 -11.60 -10.60 -11.47
N ALA A 102 -12.36 -10.01 -12.39
CA ALA A 102 -13.75 -10.39 -12.64
C ALA A 102 -13.86 -11.89 -12.96
N GLY A 103 -14.87 -12.55 -12.41
CA GLY A 103 -15.12 -13.96 -12.69
C GLY A 103 -15.55 -14.19 -14.14
N GLU A 104 -15.30 -15.38 -14.68
CA GLU A 104 -15.75 -15.74 -16.03
C GLU A 104 -17.25 -15.48 -16.21
N GLY A 105 -17.62 -14.83 -17.33
CA GLY A 105 -19.01 -14.51 -17.66
C GLY A 105 -19.59 -13.30 -16.93
N GLN A 106 -18.84 -12.62 -16.06
CA GLN A 106 -19.29 -11.36 -15.48
C GLN A 106 -19.11 -10.21 -16.49
N PRO A 107 -20.13 -9.38 -16.72
CA PRO A 107 -19.97 -8.21 -17.58
C PRO A 107 -18.98 -7.23 -16.93
N PRO A 108 -18.19 -6.50 -17.74
CA PRO A 108 -17.37 -5.42 -17.24
C PRO A 108 -18.27 -4.38 -16.56
N GLY A 109 -17.97 -4.05 -15.30
CA GLY A 109 -18.77 -3.12 -14.52
C GLY A 109 -18.07 -2.71 -13.22
N PRO A 110 -18.54 -1.61 -12.60
CA PRO A 110 -18.00 -1.18 -11.32
C PRO A 110 -18.31 -2.23 -10.26
N VAL A 111 -17.31 -2.58 -9.46
CA VAL A 111 -17.48 -3.37 -8.24
C VAL A 111 -17.76 -2.43 -7.07
N PRO A 112 -18.55 -2.83 -6.06
CA PRO A 112 -18.72 -2.04 -4.85
C PRO A 112 -17.37 -1.70 -4.22
N GLY A 113 -17.12 -0.42 -4.00
CA GLY A 113 -15.86 0.04 -3.42
C GLY A 113 -15.77 -0.22 -1.92
N SER A 114 -14.55 -0.36 -1.42
CA SER A 114 -14.24 -0.56 0.00
C SER A 114 -12.96 0.21 0.39
N TRP A 115 -12.59 0.16 1.67
CA TRP A 115 -11.33 0.74 2.14
C TRP A 115 -10.09 0.09 1.47
N GLN A 116 -10.18 -1.21 1.17
CA GLN A 116 -9.11 -1.99 0.56
C GLN A 116 -9.09 -1.92 -0.97
N THR A 117 -10.26 -1.75 -1.57
CA THR A 117 -10.44 -1.67 -3.01
C THR A 117 -11.36 -0.49 -3.33
N PRO A 118 -10.88 0.76 -3.17
CA PRO A 118 -11.72 1.93 -3.40
C PRO A 118 -12.05 2.10 -4.88
N ASN A 119 -13.21 2.67 -5.15
CA ASN A 119 -13.60 3.16 -6.46
C ASN A 119 -14.06 4.63 -6.32
N THR A 120 -14.38 5.29 -7.44
CA THR A 120 -14.79 6.71 -7.44
C THR A 120 -16.00 6.98 -6.54
N GLU A 121 -17.02 6.13 -6.57
CA GLU A 121 -18.24 6.28 -5.76
C GLU A 121 -17.95 6.18 -4.26
N PHE A 122 -17.19 5.15 -3.85
CA PHE A 122 -16.77 4.96 -2.47
C PHE A 122 -15.98 6.17 -1.98
N LEU A 123 -14.97 6.61 -2.75
CA LEU A 123 -14.14 7.76 -2.41
C LEU A 123 -14.97 9.05 -2.30
N ALA A 124 -15.97 9.25 -3.16
CA ALA A 124 -16.88 10.40 -3.06
C ALA A 124 -17.71 10.37 -1.77
N GLY A 125 -18.07 9.19 -1.28
CA GLY A 125 -18.83 9.02 -0.04
C GLY A 125 -18.01 9.13 1.26
N VAL A 126 -16.68 9.20 1.20
CA VAL A 126 -15.82 9.31 2.39
C VAL A 126 -15.85 10.74 2.97
N PRO A 127 -16.02 10.94 4.29
CA PRO A 127 -16.02 12.29 4.86
C PRO A 127 -14.71 13.06 4.63
N ARG A 128 -14.80 14.37 4.36
CA ARG A 128 -13.64 15.27 4.24
C ARG A 128 -13.29 15.97 5.56
N ASP A 129 -14.21 15.96 6.53
CA ASP A 129 -13.91 16.43 7.89
C ASP A 129 -13.07 15.38 8.62
N PRO A 130 -11.88 15.74 9.16
CA PRO A 130 -10.99 14.79 9.84
C PRO A 130 -11.63 14.04 11.01
N ARG A 131 -12.52 14.67 11.78
CA ARG A 131 -13.17 14.04 12.94
C ARG A 131 -14.22 13.04 12.48
N LEU A 132 -15.10 13.44 11.56
CA LEU A 132 -16.09 12.53 10.98
C LEU A 132 -15.44 11.35 10.26
N LEU A 133 -14.30 11.59 9.60
CA LEU A 133 -13.52 10.55 8.96
C LEU A 133 -12.89 9.60 9.98
N TYR A 134 -12.30 10.11 11.05
CA TYR A 134 -11.77 9.29 12.14
C TYR A 134 -12.85 8.40 12.76
N ASP A 135 -14.03 8.96 13.07
CA ASP A 135 -15.15 8.20 13.63
C ASP A 135 -15.64 7.11 12.68
N ARG A 136 -15.70 7.41 11.37
CA ARG A 136 -16.04 6.41 10.36
C ARG A 136 -14.98 5.31 10.26
N LEU A 137 -13.70 5.67 10.22
CA LEU A 137 -12.61 4.70 10.19
C LEU A 137 -12.68 3.76 11.39
N ARG A 138 -12.92 4.28 12.60
CA ARG A 138 -13.08 3.47 13.81
C ARG A 138 -14.27 2.52 13.71
N ARG A 139 -15.44 3.02 13.30
CA ARG A 139 -16.67 2.23 13.20
C ARG A 139 -16.55 1.10 12.16
N ASP A 140 -15.94 1.38 11.02
CA ASP A 140 -15.86 0.42 9.92
C ASP A 140 -14.72 -0.61 10.16
N SER A 141 -13.77 -0.31 11.05
CA SER A 141 -12.59 -1.14 11.36
C SER A 141 -12.97 -2.41 12.14
N PRO A 142 -12.55 -3.61 11.69
CA PRO A 142 -12.82 -4.84 12.43
C PRO A 142 -11.99 -4.92 13.71
N GLU A 143 -12.63 -5.36 14.80
CA GLU A 143 -11.96 -5.68 16.07
C GLU A 143 -11.29 -7.07 15.99
N ARG A 144 -10.12 -7.16 15.32
CA ARG A 144 -9.35 -8.42 15.22
C ARG A 144 -7.84 -8.19 15.34
N SER A 145 -7.13 -9.24 15.76
CA SER A 145 -5.67 -9.24 15.88
C SER A 145 -4.99 -8.86 14.55
N GLY A 146 -3.99 -7.96 14.61
CA GLY A 146 -3.25 -7.46 13.45
C GLY A 146 -3.97 -6.39 12.64
N TYR A 147 -5.14 -5.92 13.11
CA TYR A 147 -5.87 -4.82 12.51
C TYR A 147 -5.82 -3.62 13.46
N HIS A 148 -5.12 -2.56 13.05
CA HIS A 148 -4.76 -1.44 13.95
C HIS A 148 -5.70 -0.25 13.75
N GLY A 149 -7.00 -0.57 13.69
CA GLY A 149 -8.07 0.40 13.60
C GLY A 149 -7.93 1.35 12.40
N PRO A 150 -8.13 2.66 12.61
CA PRO A 150 -8.10 3.67 11.55
C PRO A 150 -6.82 3.72 10.70
N PHE A 151 -5.67 3.36 11.28
CA PHE A 151 -4.39 3.43 10.58
C PHE A 151 -4.33 2.47 9.39
N THR A 152 -4.80 1.24 9.57
CA THR A 152 -4.77 0.21 8.51
C THR A 152 -5.66 0.60 7.33
N TYR A 153 -6.89 1.07 7.55
CA TYR A 153 -7.75 1.50 6.45
C TYR A 153 -7.29 2.79 5.77
N ALA A 154 -6.69 3.73 6.52
CA ALA A 154 -6.07 4.88 5.90
C ALA A 154 -4.92 4.45 4.97
N ALA A 155 -4.07 3.53 5.42
CA ALA A 155 -3.00 2.94 4.60
C ALA A 155 -3.56 2.21 3.37
N ASP A 156 -4.64 1.43 3.53
CA ASP A 156 -5.28 0.70 2.45
C ASP A 156 -5.80 1.63 1.34
N LEU A 157 -6.46 2.72 1.72
CA LEU A 157 -6.88 3.74 0.75
C LEU A 157 -5.68 4.37 0.05
N LEU A 158 -4.67 4.84 0.79
CA LEU A 158 -3.50 5.50 0.22
C LEU A 158 -2.75 4.59 -0.75
N ARG A 159 -2.68 3.28 -0.46
CA ARG A 159 -2.03 2.28 -1.31
C ARG A 159 -2.71 2.09 -2.67
N SER A 160 -4.00 2.42 -2.78
CA SER A 160 -4.69 2.41 -4.08
C SER A 160 -4.10 3.41 -5.08
N GLY A 161 -3.50 4.51 -4.58
CA GLY A 161 -3.08 5.65 -5.40
C GLY A 161 -4.23 6.45 -6.01
N LEU A 162 -5.49 6.17 -5.63
CA LEU A 162 -6.69 6.81 -6.16
C LEU A 162 -7.22 7.95 -5.29
N VAL A 163 -6.67 8.12 -4.09
CA VAL A 163 -7.20 9.07 -3.10
C VAL A 163 -6.90 10.50 -3.54
N PRO A 164 -7.92 11.35 -3.77
CA PRO A 164 -7.71 12.74 -4.13
C PRO A 164 -7.11 13.54 -2.97
N SER A 165 -6.41 14.62 -3.29
CA SER A 165 -5.66 15.47 -2.37
C SER A 165 -6.47 15.94 -1.16
N ASP A 166 -7.70 16.43 -1.36
CA ASP A 166 -8.62 16.84 -0.28
C ASP A 166 -8.87 15.70 0.72
N LEU A 167 -9.09 14.49 0.22
CA LEU A 167 -9.31 13.31 1.04
C LEU A 167 -8.00 12.80 1.69
N ARG A 168 -6.83 12.96 1.04
CA ARG A 168 -5.55 12.68 1.69
C ARG A 168 -5.33 13.59 2.89
N ALA A 169 -5.60 14.89 2.75
CA ALA A 169 -5.49 15.84 3.86
C ALA A 169 -6.42 15.44 5.03
N ALA A 170 -7.67 15.08 4.71
CA ALA A 170 -8.62 14.59 5.70
C ALA A 170 -8.13 13.32 6.40
N LEU A 171 -7.58 12.35 5.66
CA LEU A 171 -7.01 11.11 6.22
C LEU A 171 -5.85 11.43 7.17
N TYR A 172 -4.93 12.31 6.78
CA TYR A 172 -3.80 12.72 7.63
C TYR A 172 -4.27 13.41 8.91
N GLY A 173 -5.25 14.32 8.80
CA GLY A 173 -5.89 14.93 9.96
C GLY A 173 -6.58 13.89 10.86
N ALA A 174 -7.26 12.90 10.27
CA ALA A 174 -7.90 11.82 11.03
C ALA A 174 -6.89 10.92 11.74
N LEU A 175 -5.74 10.64 11.11
CA LEU A 175 -4.64 9.90 11.74
C LEU A 175 -4.07 10.65 12.94
N LEU A 176 -3.95 11.99 12.89
CA LEU A 176 -3.50 12.80 14.03
C LEU A 176 -4.47 12.80 15.23
N LEU A 177 -5.73 12.41 15.03
CA LEU A 177 -6.69 12.26 16.12
C LEU A 177 -6.53 10.94 16.88
N ALA A 178 -5.82 9.97 16.32
CA ALA A 178 -5.54 8.69 16.94
C ALA A 178 -4.40 8.83 17.97
N PRO A 179 -4.64 8.58 19.28
CA PRO A 179 -3.60 8.75 20.31
C PRO A 179 -2.36 7.87 20.12
N GLU A 180 -2.52 6.72 19.46
CA GLU A 180 -1.45 5.77 19.16
C GLU A 180 -0.58 6.19 17.95
N VAL A 181 -1.03 7.17 17.16
CA VAL A 181 -0.30 7.64 15.98
C VAL A 181 0.64 8.76 16.38
N THR A 182 1.92 8.60 16.01
CA THR A 182 2.92 9.66 16.08
C THR A 182 3.20 10.19 14.69
N PHE A 183 3.25 11.52 14.54
CA PHE A 183 3.69 12.16 13.30
C PHE A 183 5.14 12.63 13.43
N VAL A 184 5.97 12.24 12.46
CA VAL A 184 7.39 12.59 12.37
C VAL A 184 7.57 13.44 11.12
N ARG A 185 7.88 14.74 11.30
CA ARG A 185 7.98 15.70 10.19
C ARG A 185 9.20 15.47 9.30
N GLU A 186 10.32 15.10 9.91
CA GLU A 186 11.60 14.90 9.24
C GLU A 186 12.00 13.42 9.37
N SER A 187 11.82 12.68 8.28
CA SER A 187 12.16 11.26 8.15
C SER A 187 12.81 11.02 6.79
N ALA A 188 13.26 9.79 6.58
CA ALA A 188 13.57 9.26 5.26
C ALA A 188 12.60 8.11 4.92
N ASP A 189 12.18 8.05 3.66
CA ASP A 189 11.40 6.92 3.15
C ASP A 189 12.27 5.65 3.00
N VAL A 190 11.70 4.60 2.41
CA VAL A 190 12.41 3.32 2.24
C VAL A 190 13.56 3.36 1.23
N ARG A 191 13.66 4.43 0.41
CA ARG A 191 14.74 4.70 -0.53
C ARG A 191 15.80 5.63 0.05
N GLY A 192 15.56 6.20 1.23
CA GLY A 192 16.43 7.20 1.85
C GLY A 192 16.11 8.64 1.45
N GLU A 193 15.00 8.87 0.73
CA GLU A 193 14.59 10.21 0.29
C GLU A 193 13.84 10.95 1.42
N PRO A 194 13.95 12.29 1.51
CA PRO A 194 13.23 13.07 2.51
C PRO A 194 11.72 12.83 2.50
N ALA A 195 11.14 12.57 3.67
CA ALA A 195 9.71 12.31 3.83
C ALA A 195 9.22 12.77 5.22
N ALA A 196 7.91 12.94 5.37
CA ALA A 196 7.26 12.88 6.67
C ALA A 196 6.65 11.49 6.89
N ALA A 197 6.41 11.10 8.14
CA ALA A 197 5.90 9.77 8.47
C ALA A 197 4.79 9.81 9.53
N PHE A 198 3.75 9.01 9.32
CA PHE A 198 2.81 8.60 10.37
C PHE A 198 3.23 7.22 10.88
N VAL A 199 3.34 7.08 12.20
CA VAL A 199 3.91 5.90 12.84
C VAL A 199 2.95 5.36 13.89
N VAL A 200 2.75 4.05 13.89
CA VAL A 200 2.10 3.31 14.99
C VAL A 200 2.95 2.12 15.38
N GLU A 201 2.91 1.73 16.66
CA GLU A 201 3.65 0.56 17.16
C GLU A 201 2.74 -0.51 17.79
N PRO A 202 1.95 -1.21 16.99
CA PRO A 202 1.04 -2.20 17.53
C PRO A 202 1.68 -3.59 17.64
N ALA A 203 1.43 -4.26 18.78
CA ALA A 203 1.62 -5.71 18.96
C ALA A 203 2.94 -6.27 18.38
N GLY A 204 4.08 -5.73 18.83
CA GLY A 204 5.41 -6.22 18.42
C GLY A 204 5.85 -5.79 17.01
N ARG A 205 5.18 -4.78 16.44
CA ARG A 205 5.52 -4.18 15.15
C ARG A 205 5.54 -2.67 15.24
N ARG A 206 6.30 -2.06 14.33
CA ARG A 206 6.29 -0.64 14.01
C ARG A 206 5.89 -0.50 12.55
N GLU A 207 4.77 0.18 12.31
CA GLU A 207 4.25 0.49 10.99
C GLU A 207 4.43 1.97 10.69
N GLU A 208 4.96 2.28 9.52
CA GLU A 208 5.31 3.63 9.10
C GLU A 208 4.68 3.91 7.73
N LEU A 209 3.90 4.99 7.60
CA LEU A 209 3.38 5.50 6.34
C LEU A 209 4.16 6.77 5.96
N PHE A 210 4.88 6.72 4.85
CA PHE A 210 5.67 7.85 4.37
C PHE A 210 4.84 8.71 3.42
N VAL A 211 4.95 10.02 3.61
CA VAL A 211 4.27 11.02 2.80
C VAL A 211 5.25 12.10 2.36
N ASP A 212 5.05 12.61 1.15
CA ASP A 212 5.77 13.76 0.65
C ASP A 212 5.37 14.99 1.47
N PRO A 213 6.31 15.68 2.16
CA PRO A 213 5.98 16.81 3.02
C PRO A 213 5.48 18.05 2.24
N LEU A 214 5.72 18.13 0.94
CA LEU A 214 5.33 19.24 0.07
C LEU A 214 4.00 18.98 -0.65
N THR A 215 3.77 17.75 -1.08
CA THR A 215 2.60 17.41 -1.93
C THR A 215 1.57 16.51 -1.24
N GLY A 216 1.91 15.99 -0.07
CA GLY A 216 1.08 15.07 0.70
C GLY A 216 0.78 13.80 -0.08
N ARG A 217 1.64 13.43 -1.03
CA ARG A 217 1.54 12.18 -1.79
C ARG A 217 2.03 11.03 -0.93
N PHE A 218 1.37 9.88 -1.03
CA PHE A 218 1.84 8.66 -0.40
C PHE A 218 3.11 8.16 -1.09
N LEU A 219 4.20 8.04 -0.31
CA LEU A 219 5.51 7.60 -0.79
C LEU A 219 5.76 6.12 -0.56
N GLY A 220 4.90 5.45 0.21
CA GLY A 220 5.01 4.04 0.55
C GLY A 220 4.94 3.81 2.05
N GLU A 221 5.30 2.61 2.47
CA GLU A 221 5.17 2.18 3.86
C GLU A 221 6.27 1.20 4.27
N ARG A 222 6.51 1.05 5.57
CA ARG A 222 7.46 0.10 6.14
C ARG A 222 6.88 -0.55 7.39
N SER A 223 7.02 -1.87 7.48
CA SER A 223 6.69 -2.67 8.66
C SER A 223 7.98 -3.28 9.21
N THR A 224 8.28 -2.99 10.47
CA THR A 224 9.46 -3.48 11.18
C THR A 224 9.02 -4.24 12.42
N LEU A 225 9.59 -5.43 12.66
CA LEU A 225 9.37 -6.13 13.92
C LEU A 225 10.04 -5.37 15.07
N THR A 226 9.30 -5.06 16.13
CA THR A 226 9.88 -4.54 17.38
C THR A 226 10.16 -5.65 18.39
N GLU A 227 9.57 -6.82 18.18
CA GLU A 227 9.81 -8.06 18.94
C GLU A 227 10.08 -9.23 17.98
N PRO A 228 10.87 -10.25 18.39
CA PRO A 228 11.13 -11.40 17.54
C PRO A 228 9.84 -12.20 17.28
N ALA A 229 9.59 -12.58 16.03
CA ALA A 229 8.40 -13.33 15.65
C ALA A 229 8.66 -14.26 14.46
N GLY A 230 8.14 -15.49 14.53
CA GLY A 230 8.20 -16.43 13.41
C GLY A 230 9.63 -16.82 12.97
N GLY A 231 10.61 -16.78 13.87
CA GLY A 231 12.03 -17.02 13.58
C GLY A 231 12.79 -15.79 13.06
N ILE A 232 12.12 -14.66 12.91
CA ILE A 232 12.71 -13.40 12.47
C ILE A 232 13.06 -12.55 13.71
N ALA A 233 14.24 -11.94 13.72
CA ALA A 233 14.71 -11.12 14.82
C ALA A 233 13.99 -9.76 14.90
N ALA A 234 13.91 -9.19 16.10
CA ALA A 234 13.49 -7.80 16.29
C ALA A 234 14.43 -6.84 15.55
N GLY A 235 13.92 -5.69 15.12
CA GLY A 235 14.60 -4.72 14.28
C GLY A 235 14.59 -5.07 12.78
N THR A 236 14.00 -6.21 12.39
CA THR A 236 13.97 -6.64 10.98
C THR A 236 12.78 -6.03 10.24
N VAL A 237 13.04 -5.42 9.08
CA VAL A 237 11.98 -5.00 8.14
C VAL A 237 11.35 -6.24 7.49
N THR A 238 10.03 -6.37 7.60
CA THR A 238 9.27 -7.51 7.04
C THR A 238 8.38 -7.11 5.86
N ARG A 239 8.19 -5.82 5.65
CA ARG A 239 7.49 -5.31 4.48
C ARG A 239 7.94 -3.90 4.20
N SER A 240 8.16 -3.57 2.94
CA SER A 240 8.33 -2.20 2.52
C SER A 240 7.71 -1.95 1.14
N THR A 241 7.26 -0.72 0.92
CA THR A 241 6.87 -0.25 -0.40
C THR A 241 7.44 1.14 -0.63
N ALA A 242 7.77 1.40 -1.89
CA ALA A 242 8.22 2.68 -2.41
C ALA A 242 7.30 3.00 -3.59
N VAL A 243 6.45 4.01 -3.41
CA VAL A 243 5.43 4.41 -4.39
C VAL A 243 5.91 5.65 -5.13
N ARG A 244 5.60 5.70 -6.43
CA ARG A 244 5.72 6.90 -7.26
C ARG A 244 4.44 7.11 -8.03
N SER A 245 4.05 8.36 -8.21
CA SER A 245 2.93 8.73 -9.05
C SER A 245 3.33 9.81 -10.05
N ALA A 246 2.83 9.67 -11.27
CA ALA A 246 3.14 10.57 -12.39
C ALA A 246 1.99 10.53 -13.42
N VAL A 247 2.13 11.31 -14.48
CA VAL A 247 1.23 11.28 -15.64
C VAL A 247 1.87 10.45 -16.74
N ALA A 248 1.07 9.62 -17.41
CA ALA A 248 1.44 8.87 -18.61
C ALA A 248 0.56 9.32 -19.78
N GLU A 249 1.15 9.41 -20.97
CA GLU A 249 0.46 9.96 -22.15
C GLU A 249 -0.55 9.02 -22.80
N ALA A 250 -0.44 7.73 -22.49
CA ALA A 250 -1.33 6.71 -23.00
C ALA A 250 -1.30 5.49 -22.07
N LEU A 251 -2.25 4.59 -22.25
CA LEU A 251 -2.31 3.31 -21.54
C LEU A 251 -1.02 2.51 -21.76
N GLY A 252 -0.32 2.16 -20.68
CA GLY A 252 0.93 1.40 -20.75
C GLY A 252 2.17 2.19 -21.17
N ALA A 253 2.05 3.49 -21.46
CA ALA A 253 3.20 4.35 -21.74
C ALA A 253 4.04 4.59 -20.47
N PRO A 254 5.35 4.82 -20.59
CA PRO A 254 6.16 5.23 -19.45
C PRO A 254 5.64 6.57 -18.87
N PRO A 255 5.77 6.77 -17.54
CA PRO A 255 5.44 8.05 -16.92
C PRO A 255 6.42 9.16 -17.37
N ARG A 256 5.91 10.40 -17.40
CA ARG A 256 6.73 11.61 -17.53
C ARG A 256 7.45 11.95 -16.23
#